data_AF-A0A3C0VS66-F1
#
_entry.id   AF-A0A3C0VS66-F1
#
_cell.length_a   1.000
_cell.length_b   1.000
_cell.length_c   1.000
_cell.angle_alpha   90.00
_cell.angle_beta   90.00
_cell.angle_gamma   90.00
#
_symmetry.space_group_name_H-M   'P 1'
#
loop_
_entity.id
_entity.type
_entity.pdbx_description
1 polymer ?
#
loop_
_entity_poly.entity_id
_entity_poly.type
_entity_poly.pdbx_seq_one_letter_code
_entity_poly.pdbx_strand_id
1 'polypeptide(L)'
;FEIETEMTIHAVFNEMAVGNVIVEYRDRPEGSQSKLNTYSDGAKVLTLIVKLYKNYKPFRFFTWLATIMTLVAMVMFAYVFARFINSGLVENMPTLVVSGFIEVAAVQSFFNGMFLSDMVTKNRRDFELRLNELSHEKRKMIENGEVK
;
A
#
# COMPACT_ATOMS: atom_id res chain seq x y z
N PHE A 1 0.16 2.46 18.46
CA PHE A 1 0.20 1.33 17.50
C PHE A 1 0.40 1.77 16.04
N GLU A 2 -0.49 2.55 15.42
CA GLU A 2 -0.35 2.86 13.98
C GLU A 2 0.95 3.58 13.63
N ILE A 3 1.27 4.67 14.35
CA ILE A 3 2.44 5.52 14.08
C ILE A 3 3.76 4.75 14.32
N GLU A 4 3.86 3.95 15.38
CA GLU A 4 5.06 3.13 15.67
C GLU A 4 5.38 2.17 14.51
N THR A 5 4.34 1.52 13.98
CA THR A 5 4.48 0.60 12.84
C THR A 5 4.88 1.37 11.58
N GLU A 6 4.24 2.51 11.32
CA GLU A 6 4.54 3.35 10.16
C GLU A 6 5.98 3.87 10.18
N MET A 7 6.46 4.37 11.32
CA MET A 7 7.85 4.81 11.50
C MET A 7 8.84 3.68 11.30
N THR A 8 8.54 2.48 11.81
CA THR A 8 9.41 1.30 11.65
C THR A 8 9.52 0.91 10.18
N ILE A 9 8.40 0.83 9.46
CA ILE A 9 8.42 0.51 8.03
C ILE A 9 9.12 1.62 7.23
N HIS A 10 8.89 2.88 7.57
CA HIS A 10 9.55 4.02 6.93
C HIS A 10 11.07 3.96 7.08
N ALA A 11 11.56 3.65 8.28
CA ALA A 11 12.98 3.50 8.55
C ALA A 11 13.58 2.35 7.74
N VAL A 12 12.91 1.20 7.69
CA VAL A 12 13.36 0.05 6.89
C VAL A 12 13.32 0.34 5.39
N PHE A 13 12.26 1.01 4.90
CA PHE A 13 12.09 1.33 3.48
C PHE A 13 13.17 2.29 2.95
N ASN A 14 13.61 3.24 3.78
CA ASN A 14 14.68 4.19 3.44
C ASN A 14 16.06 3.73 3.95
N GLU A 15 16.22 2.46 4.33
CA GLU A 15 17.50 1.87 4.77
C GLU A 15 18.16 2.66 5.93
N MET A 16 17.34 3.24 6.81
CA MET A 16 17.81 3.97 7.98
C MET A 16 18.34 3.01 9.05
N ALA A 17 19.30 3.47 9.85
CA ALA A 17 19.81 2.71 10.99
C ALA A 17 18.74 2.55 12.07
N VAL A 18 18.42 1.30 12.42
CA VAL A 18 17.50 0.95 13.51
C VAL A 18 18.26 0.15 14.56
N GLY A 19 18.14 0.55 15.82
CA GLY A 19 18.75 -0.14 16.96
C GLY A 19 17.69 -0.66 17.93
N ASN A 20 17.95 -1.82 18.52
CA ASN A 20 17.09 -2.41 19.55
C ASN A 20 17.74 -2.24 20.92
N VAL A 21 16.94 -1.87 21.92
CA VAL A 21 17.38 -1.79 23.33
C VAL A 21 16.74 -2.95 24.08
N ILE A 22 17.56 -3.73 24.78
CA ILE A 22 17.08 -4.85 25.62
C ILE A 22 16.41 -4.24 26.86
N VAL A 23 15.16 -4.63 27.12
CA VAL A 23 14.39 -4.19 28.29
C VAL A 23 13.86 -5.43 29.01
N GLU A 24 13.91 -5.41 30.34
CA GLU A 24 13.36 -6.49 31.17
C GLU A 24 11.83 -6.48 31.13
N TYR A 25 11.24 -7.64 30.83
CA TYR A 25 9.80 -7.82 30.87
C TYR A 25 9.31 -7.82 32.32
N ARG A 26 8.21 -7.10 32.59
CA ARG A 26 7.60 -7.03 33.92
C ARG A 26 6.18 -7.55 33.85
N ASP A 27 5.79 -8.29 34.88
CA ASP A 27 4.41 -8.72 35.01
C ASP A 27 3.48 -7.52 35.16
N ARG A 28 2.27 -7.72 34.63
CA ARG A 28 1.23 -6.71 34.67
C ARG A 28 0.74 -6.53 36.11
N PRO A 29 0.55 -5.29 36.60
CA PRO A 29 0.00 -5.07 37.93
C PRO A 29 -1.34 -5.81 38.12
N GLU A 30 -1.51 -6.45 39.29
CA GLU A 30 -2.74 -7.14 39.66
C GLU A 30 -3.94 -6.18 39.61
N GLY A 31 -5.08 -6.67 39.12
CA GLY A 31 -6.30 -5.87 38.94
C GLY A 31 -6.32 -4.93 37.72
N SER A 32 -5.28 -4.93 36.89
CA SER A 32 -5.27 -4.11 35.67
C SER A 32 -6.19 -4.67 34.57
N GLN A 33 -7.10 -3.83 34.07
CA GLN A 33 -8.01 -4.16 32.98
C GLN A 33 -7.32 -4.00 31.62
N SER A 34 -7.56 -4.91 30.68
CA SER A 34 -7.03 -4.77 29.30
C SER A 34 -7.51 -3.46 28.70
N LYS A 35 -6.57 -2.66 28.16
CA LYS A 35 -6.89 -1.46 27.37
C LYS A 35 -7.21 -1.80 25.91
N LEU A 36 -7.01 -3.05 25.51
CA LEU A 36 -7.13 -3.52 24.13
C LEU A 36 -8.49 -4.16 23.90
N ASN A 37 -9.11 -3.79 22.78
CA ASN A 37 -10.31 -4.43 22.28
C ASN A 37 -9.92 -5.34 21.11
N THR A 38 -9.92 -6.65 21.34
CA THR A 38 -9.40 -7.65 20.39
C THR A 38 -9.95 -7.50 18.98
N TYR A 39 -11.25 -7.24 18.83
CA TYR A 39 -11.88 -7.16 17.51
C TYR A 39 -11.69 -5.79 16.87
N SER A 40 -11.94 -4.71 17.62
CA SER A 40 -11.83 -3.35 17.08
C SER A 40 -10.38 -3.03 16.70
N ASP A 41 -9.43 -3.41 17.56
CA ASP A 41 -8.03 -3.16 17.31
C ASP A 41 -7.48 -4.09 16.22
N GLY A 42 -7.95 -5.34 16.15
CA GLY A 42 -7.62 -6.25 15.04
C GLY A 42 -8.03 -5.70 13.67
N ALA A 43 -9.24 -5.13 13.55
CA ALA A 43 -9.70 -4.52 12.30
C ALA A 43 -8.85 -3.29 11.89
N LYS A 44 -8.42 -2.47 12.85
CA LYS A 44 -7.51 -1.34 12.60
C LYS A 44 -6.16 -1.83 12.08
N VAL A 45 -5.61 -2.87 12.71
CA VAL A 45 -4.33 -3.48 12.27
C VAL A 45 -4.41 -4.00 10.85
N LEU A 46 -5.47 -4.75 10.49
CA LEU A 46 -5.65 -5.25 9.12
C LEU A 46 -5.76 -4.10 8.10
N THR A 47 -6.53 -3.06 8.44
CA THR A 47 -6.67 -1.86 7.59
C THR A 47 -5.32 -1.16 7.42
N LEU A 48 -4.53 -1.04 8.48
CA LEU A 48 -3.19 -0.46 8.45
C LEU A 48 -2.26 -1.27 7.55
N ILE A 49 -2.28 -2.61 7.65
CA ILE A 49 -1.46 -3.49 6.79
C ILE A 49 -1.78 -3.27 5.32
N VAL A 50 -3.06 -3.24 4.94
CA VAL A 50 -3.49 -2.98 3.56
C VAL A 50 -3.06 -1.58 3.10
N LYS A 51 -3.22 -0.56 3.95
CA LYS A 51 -2.79 0.81 3.68
C LYS A 51 -1.27 0.89 3.45
N LEU A 52 -0.46 0.29 4.32
CA LEU A 52 0.99 0.27 4.23
C LEU A 52 1.45 -0.50 2.98
N TYR A 53 0.88 -1.66 2.71
CA TYR A 53 1.21 -2.44 1.52
C TYR A 53 0.92 -1.67 0.23
N LYS A 54 -0.24 -1.01 0.13
CA LYS A 54 -0.57 -0.12 -0.99
C LYS A 54 0.41 1.04 -1.12
N ASN A 55 0.78 1.69 -0.03
CA ASN A 55 1.63 2.87 -0.06
C ASN A 55 3.09 2.56 -0.44
N TYR A 56 3.63 1.45 0.04
CA TYR A 56 5.03 1.08 -0.22
C TYR A 56 5.21 0.19 -1.46
N LYS A 57 4.19 -0.58 -1.85
CA LYS A 57 4.21 -1.46 -3.04
C LYS A 57 2.97 -1.26 -3.93
N PRO A 58 2.70 -0.02 -4.40
CA PRO A 58 1.48 0.31 -5.12
C PRO A 58 1.28 -0.51 -6.39
N PHE A 59 2.33 -0.68 -7.22
CA PHE A 59 2.23 -1.44 -8.46
C PHE A 59 1.69 -2.85 -8.23
N ARG A 60 2.28 -3.60 -7.30
CA ARG A 60 1.84 -4.97 -6.99
C ARG A 60 0.41 -5.02 -6.48
N PHE A 61 0.01 -4.07 -5.64
CA PHE A 61 -1.35 -4.00 -5.11
C PHE A 61 -2.38 -3.78 -6.22
N PHE A 62 -2.15 -2.76 -7.05
CA PHE A 62 -3.08 -2.39 -8.12
C PHE A 62 -3.07 -3.36 -9.29
N THR A 63 -1.94 -4.01 -9.61
CA THR A 63 -1.90 -5.09 -10.61
C THR A 63 -2.73 -6.28 -10.14
N TRP A 64 -2.60 -6.72 -8.89
CA TRP A 64 -3.44 -7.79 -8.34
C TRP A 64 -4.94 -7.45 -8.41
N LEU A 65 -5.29 -6.22 -8.04
CA LEU A 65 -6.66 -5.73 -8.13
C LEU A 65 -7.18 -5.74 -9.58
N ALA A 66 -6.38 -5.21 -10.52
CA ALA A 66 -6.71 -5.21 -11.94
C ALA A 66 -6.89 -6.63 -12.48
N THR A 67 -6.01 -7.57 -12.13
CA THR A 67 -6.14 -8.98 -12.53
C THR A 67 -7.44 -9.61 -12.04
N ILE A 68 -7.83 -9.37 -10.78
CA ILE A 68 -9.10 -9.87 -10.25
C ILE A 68 -10.29 -9.27 -11.01
N MET A 69 -10.26 -7.96 -11.28
CA MET A 69 -11.32 -7.29 -12.02
C MET A 69 -11.43 -7.81 -13.46
N THR A 70 -10.31 -7.97 -14.17
CA THR A 70 -10.28 -8.54 -15.53
C THR A 70 -10.79 -9.98 -15.54
N LEU A 71 -10.45 -10.81 -14.54
CA LEU A 71 -11.01 -12.16 -14.44
C LEU A 71 -12.54 -12.15 -14.30
N VAL A 72 -13.08 -11.26 -13.46
CA VAL A 72 -14.53 -11.10 -13.30
C VAL A 72 -15.17 -10.62 -14.61
N ALA A 73 -14.59 -9.61 -15.26
CA ALA A 73 -15.07 -9.11 -16.55
C ALA A 73 -15.05 -10.19 -17.63
N MET A 74 -13.96 -10.98 -17.72
CA MET A 74 -13.83 -12.08 -18.68
C MET A 74 -14.88 -13.18 -18.45
N VAL A 75 -15.17 -13.56 -17.20
CA VAL A 75 -16.21 -14.56 -16.92
C VAL A 75 -17.59 -14.06 -17.36
N MET A 76 -17.92 -12.80 -17.05
CA MET A 76 -19.17 -12.19 -17.49
C MET A 76 -19.26 -12.09 -19.01
N PHE A 77 -18.18 -11.66 -19.67
CA PHE A 77 -18.11 -11.56 -21.12
C PHE A 77 -18.23 -12.94 -21.78
N ALA A 78 -17.53 -13.95 -21.28
CA ALA A 78 -17.61 -15.32 -21.80
C ALA A 78 -19.02 -15.89 -21.73
N TYR A 79 -19.75 -15.62 -20.64
CA TYR A 79 -21.17 -16.00 -20.52
C TYR A 79 -22.04 -15.36 -21.60
N VAL A 80 -21.89 -14.05 -21.85
CA VAL A 80 -22.66 -13.35 -22.89
C VAL A 80 -22.25 -13.85 -24.28
N PHE A 81 -20.95 -14.01 -24.52
CA PHE A 81 -20.39 -14.43 -25.80
C PHE A 81 -20.83 -15.84 -26.20
N ALA A 82 -20.88 -16.78 -25.25
CA ALA A 82 -21.38 -18.13 -25.49
C ALA A 82 -22.86 -18.14 -25.93
N ARG A 83 -23.71 -17.27 -25.37
CA ARG A 83 -25.11 -17.16 -25.80
C ARG A 83 -25.22 -16.51 -27.17
N PHE A 84 -24.42 -15.47 -27.43
CA PHE A 84 -24.38 -14.79 -28.72
C PHE A 84 -24.04 -15.72 -29.89
N ILE A 85 -23.09 -16.65 -29.71
CA ILE A 85 -22.75 -17.62 -30.77
C ILE A 85 -23.95 -18.51 -31.13
N ASN A 86 -24.77 -18.88 -30.16
CA ASN A 86 -25.91 -19.77 -30.39
C ASN A 86 -27.14 -19.03 -30.94
N SER A 87 -27.43 -17.83 -30.44
CA SER A 87 -28.65 -17.10 -30.80
C SER A 87 -28.45 -16.05 -31.90
N GLY A 88 -27.21 -15.60 -32.14
CA GLY A 88 -26.91 -14.44 -33.00
C GLY A 88 -27.38 -13.09 -32.41
N LEU A 89 -27.99 -13.11 -31.22
CA LEU A 89 -28.58 -11.95 -30.56
C LEU A 89 -27.93 -11.73 -29.20
N VAL A 90 -27.70 -10.47 -28.83
CA VAL A 90 -27.15 -10.12 -27.51
C VAL A 90 -28.30 -10.00 -26.51
N GLU A 91 -28.82 -11.13 -26.04
CA GLU A 91 -29.94 -11.14 -25.08
C GLU A 91 -29.58 -10.47 -23.74
N ASN A 92 -28.31 -10.54 -23.34
CA ASN A 92 -27.82 -10.05 -22.06
C ASN A 92 -27.00 -8.74 -22.21
N MET A 93 -27.58 -7.74 -22.90
CA MET A 93 -26.92 -6.44 -23.11
C MET A 93 -26.44 -5.76 -21.81
N PRO A 94 -27.21 -5.72 -20.70
CA PRO A 94 -26.74 -5.09 -19.46
C PRO A 94 -25.46 -5.75 -18.91
N THR A 95 -25.35 -7.07 -18.97
CA THR A 95 -24.17 -7.82 -18.53
C THR A 95 -22.94 -7.49 -19.38
N LEU A 96 -23.12 -7.36 -20.71
CA LEU A 96 -22.04 -6.96 -21.62
C LEU A 96 -21.51 -5.57 -21.25
N VAL A 97 -22.42 -4.61 -21.04
CA VAL A 97 -22.06 -3.23 -20.69
C VAL A 97 -21.31 -3.18 -19.36
N VAL A 98 -21.81 -3.87 -18.33
CA VAL A 98 -21.13 -3.94 -17.02
C VAL A 98 -19.75 -4.59 -17.14
N SER A 99 -19.62 -5.68 -17.90
CA SER A 99 -18.32 -6.33 -18.11
C SER A 99 -17.31 -5.40 -18.78
N GLY A 100 -17.75 -4.58 -19.74
CA GLY A 100 -16.92 -3.56 -20.37
C GLY A 100 -16.47 -2.46 -19.40
N PHE A 101 -17.36 -1.95 -18.54
CA PHE A 101 -17.00 -0.95 -17.53
C PHE A 101 -16.03 -1.50 -16.47
N ILE A 102 -16.21 -2.75 -16.06
CA ILE A 102 -15.28 -3.42 -15.14
C ILE A 102 -13.89 -3.53 -15.79
N GLU A 103 -13.82 -3.91 -17.06
CA GLU A 103 -12.54 -4.01 -17.78
C GLU A 103 -11.85 -2.65 -17.92
N VAL A 104 -12.60 -1.59 -18.25
CA VAL A 104 -12.06 -0.22 -18.28
C VAL A 104 -11.51 0.18 -16.91
N ALA A 105 -12.24 -0.12 -15.83
CA ALA A 105 -11.80 0.17 -14.47
C ALA A 105 -10.57 -0.68 -14.06
N ALA A 106 -10.45 -1.91 -14.56
CA ALA A 106 -9.27 -2.77 -14.36
C ALA A 106 -8.03 -2.15 -15.02
N VAL A 107 -8.16 -1.72 -16.28
CA VAL A 107 -7.09 -1.03 -17.02
C VAL A 107 -6.68 0.26 -16.31
N GLN A 108 -7.64 1.09 -15.88
CA GLN A 108 -7.35 2.30 -15.11
C GLN A 108 -6.63 1.99 -13.79
N SER A 109 -7.04 0.93 -13.08
CA SER A 109 -6.38 0.49 -11.85
C SER A 109 -4.92 0.10 -12.10
N PHE A 110 -4.65 -0.62 -13.19
CA PHE A 110 -3.28 -0.98 -13.58
C PHE A 110 -2.40 0.26 -13.83
N PHE A 111 -2.90 1.23 -14.60
CA PHE A 111 -2.16 2.47 -14.85
C PHE A 111 -1.96 3.29 -13.57
N ASN A 112 -2.97 3.39 -12.70
CA ASN A 112 -2.82 4.02 -11.39
C ASN A 112 -1.71 3.36 -10.57
N GLY A 113 -1.63 2.03 -10.57
CA GLY A 113 -0.53 1.28 -9.96
C GLY A 113 0.84 1.68 -10.48
N MET A 114 0.97 1.85 -11.79
CA MET A 114 2.21 2.29 -12.44
C MET A 114 2.58 3.73 -12.03
N PHE A 115 1.63 4.67 -12.12
CA PHE A 115 1.85 6.06 -11.71
C PHE A 115 2.26 6.19 -10.25
N LEU A 116 1.54 5.52 -9.34
CA LEU A 116 1.87 5.57 -7.91
C LEU A 116 3.24 4.96 -7.63
N SER A 117 3.65 3.92 -8.37
CA SER A 117 4.98 3.32 -8.22
C SER A 117 6.10 4.27 -8.62
N ASP A 118 5.90 5.03 -9.70
CA ASP A 118 6.85 6.06 -10.10
C ASP A 118 6.92 7.19 -9.05
N MET A 119 5.76 7.63 -8.54
CA MET A 119 5.70 8.62 -7.45
C MET A 119 6.43 8.16 -6.19
N VAL A 120 6.25 6.91 -5.76
CA VAL A 120 6.96 6.35 -4.59
C VAL A 120 8.47 6.32 -4.83
N THR A 121 8.90 5.92 -6.04
CA THR A 121 10.32 5.90 -6.41
C THR A 121 10.91 7.30 -6.46
N LYS A 122 10.15 8.29 -6.95
CA LYS A 122 10.54 9.70 -6.91
C LYS A 122 10.64 10.22 -5.48
N ASN A 123 9.62 10.00 -4.64
CA ASN A 123 9.62 10.45 -3.25
C ASN A 123 10.81 9.88 -2.45
N ARG A 124 11.17 8.61 -2.70
CA ARG A 124 12.36 8.01 -2.08
C ARG A 124 13.64 8.73 -2.50
N ARG A 125 13.82 8.99 -3.80
CA ARG A 125 14.98 9.74 -4.32
C ARG A 125 15.05 11.15 -3.74
N ASP A 126 13.92 11.85 -3.69
CA ASP A 126 13.83 13.21 -3.14
C ASP A 126 14.18 13.21 -1.64
N PHE A 127 13.75 12.19 -0.90
CA PHE A 127 14.11 12.00 0.50
C PHE A 127 15.62 11.77 0.69
N GLU A 128 16.24 10.90 -0.11
CA GLU A 128 17.67 10.62 -0.06
C GLU A 128 18.51 11.86 -0.41
N LEU A 129 18.11 12.61 -1.45
CA LEU A 129 18.76 13.88 -1.81
C LEU A 129 18.68 14.88 -0.65
N ARG A 130 17.50 15.04 -0.05
CA ARG A 130 17.31 15.95 1.07
C ARG A 130 18.11 15.55 2.31
N LEU A 131 18.21 14.24 2.58
CA LEU A 131 19.03 13.70 3.66
C LEU A 131 20.51 14.04 3.43
N ASN A 132 21.00 13.87 2.20
CA ASN A 132 22.37 14.19 1.84
C ASN A 132 22.67 15.69 1.98
N GLU A 133 21.78 16.56 1.52
CA GLU A 133 21.89 18.02 1.72
C GLU A 133 22.03 18.39 3.20
N LEU A 134 21.11 17.89 4.04
CA LEU A 134 21.12 18.15 5.48
C LEU A 134 22.36 17.57 6.16
N SER A 135 22.83 16.40 5.72
CA SER A 135 24.07 15.80 6.24
C SER A 135 25.30 16.66 5.91
N HIS A 136 25.34 17.25 4.71
CA HIS A 136 26.41 18.14 4.30
C HIS A 136 26.36 19.46 5.08
N GLU A 137 25.16 20.03 5.25
CA GLU A 137 24.96 21.25 6.02
C GLU A 137 25.37 21.06 7.48
N LYS A 138 24.94 19.97 8.11
CA LYS A 138 25.36 19.59 9.46
C LYS A 138 26.88 19.47 9.57
N ARG A 139 27.54 18.85 8.59
CA ARG A 139 29.01 18.70 8.58
C ARG A 139 29.71 20.07 8.52
N LYS A 140 29.22 20.99 7.69
CA LYS A 140 29.73 22.37 7.61
C LYS A 140 29.54 23.13 8.93
N MET A 141 28.38 23.01 9.57
CA MET A 141 28.13 23.64 10.88
C MET A 141 29.08 23.13 11.97
N ILE A 142 29.40 21.83 11.95
CA ILE A 142 30.39 21.23 12.87
C ILE A 142 31.80 21.77 12.56
N GLU A 143 32.20 21.83 11.29
CA GLU A 143 33.49 22.38 10.86
C GLU A 143 33.64 23.87 11.23
N ASN A 144 32.55 24.64 11.20
CA ASN A 144 32.50 26.05 11.58
C ASN A 144 32.38 26.28 13.10
N GLY A 145 32.22 25.23 13.90
CA GLY A 145 32.07 25.31 15.36
C GLY A 145 30.71 25.83 15.85
N GLU A 146 29.70 25.86 14.99
CA GLU A 146 28.33 26.33 15.32
C GLU A 146 27.52 25.26 16.08
N VAL A 147 27.87 23.99 15.89
CA VAL A 147 27.19 22.82 16.49
C VAL A 147 28.26 21.85 17.00
N LYS A 148 28.10 21.35 18.24
CA LYS A 148 28.98 20.32 18.84
C LYS A 148 28.71 18.94 18.27
#